data_AF-A0AAD8YHT6-F1
#
_entry.id   AF-A0AAD8YHT6-F1
#
_cell.length_a   1.000
_cell.length_b   1.000
_cell.length_c   1.000
_cell.angle_alpha   90.00
_cell.angle_beta   90.00
_cell.angle_gamma   90.00
#
_symmetry.space_group_name_H-M   'P 1'
#
loop_
_entity.id
_entity.type
_entity.pdbx_description
1 polymer ?
#
loop_
_entity_poly.entity_id
_entity_poly.type
_entity_poly.pdbx_seq_one_letter_code
_entity_poly.pdbx_strand_id
1 'polypeptide(L)'
;MMDISTTEAASSPPVTPPKKQPKILKQGSKSATPPRLYDEATFTTLDVDADRMPLSILLEPPAAPFTREGTEQEQQHQELPPNTTPSRPSSRVTSTASRAATRSSPITQLFSIQDYNKHVLNSSPNQLCIIRFHAPWCQVCRTTNVSWERMASKIVKMNSSNRNVKFLSVSLDGKNEDVAELKDMLNIEGVPQGVIHHASDGVFGQKVNLNRKNLGVLKKQLESYLTNDMGADMFLYGLKKET
;
A
#
# COMPACT_ATOMS: atom_id res chain seq x y z
N MET A 1 25.85 -33.84 69.12
CA MET A 1 25.55 -35.26 69.45
C MET A 1 24.04 -35.41 69.35
N MET A 2 23.42 -36.17 68.46
CA MET A 2 23.85 -37.15 67.47
C MET A 2 22.81 -37.13 66.32
N ASP A 3 23.28 -37.54 65.15
CA ASP A 3 22.61 -37.74 63.87
C ASP A 3 21.30 -38.54 63.92
N ILE A 4 20.50 -38.50 62.83
CA ILE A 4 19.87 -39.69 62.19
C ILE A 4 19.09 -39.28 60.91
N SER A 5 19.67 -39.72 59.79
CA SER A 5 19.07 -40.40 58.63
C SER A 5 18.08 -39.72 57.68
N THR A 6 18.64 -39.28 56.55
CA THR A 6 18.33 -39.68 55.16
C THR A 6 17.22 -40.73 54.95
N THR A 7 16.22 -40.40 54.13
CA THR A 7 15.72 -41.29 53.06
C THR A 7 15.20 -40.47 51.89
N GLU A 8 15.99 -40.51 50.82
CA GLU A 8 15.69 -40.12 49.45
C GLU A 8 14.78 -41.19 48.82
N ALA A 9 13.67 -40.80 48.18
CA ALA A 9 12.84 -41.72 47.40
C ALA A 9 12.70 -41.20 45.98
N ALA A 10 13.65 -41.59 45.14
CA ALA A 10 13.54 -41.52 43.70
C ALA A 10 12.49 -42.53 43.21
N SER A 11 11.45 -42.05 42.52
CA SER A 11 10.56 -42.91 41.72
C SER A 11 10.64 -42.48 40.27
N SER A 12 11.22 -43.38 39.48
CA SER A 12 11.51 -43.28 38.05
C SER A 12 10.30 -42.96 37.16
N PRO A 13 10.53 -42.34 35.98
CA PRO A 13 9.49 -42.12 34.98
C PRO A 13 9.18 -43.40 34.18
N PRO A 14 7.95 -43.57 33.65
CA PRO A 14 7.61 -44.69 32.78
C PRO A 14 8.24 -44.54 31.39
N VAL A 15 8.83 -45.65 30.92
CA VAL A 15 9.52 -45.79 29.63
C VAL A 15 8.66 -46.65 28.67
N THR A 16 8.50 -46.12 27.43
CA THR A 16 8.16 -46.75 26.11
C THR A 16 6.75 -47.32 25.85
N PRO A 17 6.21 -47.33 24.59
CA PRO A 17 6.92 -47.59 23.33
C PRO A 17 6.61 -46.68 22.10
N PRO A 18 7.46 -46.76 21.05
CA PRO A 18 7.40 -45.90 19.86
C PRO A 18 6.24 -46.28 18.92
N LYS A 19 5.44 -45.28 18.52
CA LYS A 19 4.47 -45.42 17.42
C LYS A 19 5.18 -45.28 16.07
N LYS A 20 5.09 -46.37 15.31
CA LYS A 20 5.64 -46.58 13.96
C LYS A 20 5.18 -45.50 12.98
N GLN A 21 6.13 -44.92 12.24
CA GLN A 21 5.87 -44.21 10.99
C GLN A 21 5.49 -45.21 9.89
N PRO A 22 4.40 -45.00 9.13
CA PRO A 22 4.14 -45.78 7.93
C PRO A 22 5.09 -45.36 6.79
N LYS A 23 5.64 -46.39 6.15
CA LYS A 23 6.60 -46.31 5.04
C LYS A 23 5.93 -45.82 3.75
N ILE A 24 6.72 -45.05 3.00
CA ILE A 24 6.53 -44.63 1.62
C ILE A 24 6.22 -45.84 0.72
N LEU A 25 5.11 -45.78 -0.02
CA LEU A 25 4.86 -46.66 -1.17
C LEU A 25 5.14 -45.87 -2.46
N LYS A 26 6.30 -46.15 -3.06
CA LYS A 26 6.61 -45.79 -4.45
C LYS A 26 6.03 -46.87 -5.36
N GLN A 27 5.12 -46.49 -6.25
CA GLN A 27 4.86 -47.19 -7.52
C GLN A 27 5.15 -46.11 -8.58
N GLY A 28 6.03 -46.31 -9.56
CA GLY A 28 6.12 -47.48 -10.42
C GLY A 28 5.60 -47.03 -11.79
N SER A 29 6.55 -46.61 -12.62
CA SER A 29 6.44 -46.09 -13.98
C SER A 29 5.57 -46.92 -14.93
N LYS A 30 4.95 -46.24 -15.92
CA LYS A 30 4.94 -46.68 -17.34
C LYS A 30 4.46 -45.58 -18.28
N SER A 31 5.37 -45.23 -19.18
CA SER A 31 5.24 -44.48 -20.42
C SER A 31 4.31 -45.16 -21.43
N ALA A 32 3.50 -44.40 -22.16
CA ALA A 32 3.14 -44.67 -23.56
C ALA A 32 2.48 -43.43 -24.20
N THR A 33 3.08 -42.96 -25.28
CA THR A 33 2.59 -41.95 -26.25
C THR A 33 3.03 -42.46 -27.63
N PRO A 34 2.41 -42.10 -28.77
CA PRO A 34 1.00 -41.89 -29.12
C PRO A 34 0.57 -42.84 -30.28
N PRO A 35 -0.57 -42.60 -30.96
CA PRO A 35 -0.38 -42.05 -32.31
C PRO A 35 -1.22 -40.81 -32.61
N ARG A 36 -0.72 -40.01 -33.55
CA ARG A 36 -1.34 -38.83 -34.12
C ARG A 36 -2.55 -39.20 -34.99
N LEU A 37 -3.62 -38.43 -34.86
CA LEU A 37 -4.42 -38.05 -36.01
C LEU A 37 -4.71 -36.54 -35.91
N TYR A 38 -4.46 -35.86 -37.00
CA TYR A 38 -4.64 -34.44 -37.25
C TYR A 38 -6.14 -34.11 -37.30
N ASP A 39 -6.52 -32.95 -36.78
CA ASP A 39 -7.55 -32.15 -37.44
C ASP A 39 -7.25 -30.67 -37.26
N GLU A 40 -7.42 -29.97 -38.36
CA GLU A 40 -6.98 -28.62 -38.67
C GLU A 40 -8.05 -27.60 -38.27
N ALA A 41 -7.61 -26.35 -38.11
CA ALA A 41 -8.38 -25.10 -38.09
C ALA A 41 -8.49 -24.37 -36.74
N THR A 42 -8.13 -23.08 -36.84
CA THR A 42 -8.28 -21.97 -35.87
C THR A 42 -7.22 -21.82 -34.79
N PHE A 43 -5.98 -21.53 -35.22
CA PHE A 43 -5.05 -20.72 -34.45
C PHE A 43 -5.22 -19.25 -34.86
N THR A 44 -5.89 -18.45 -34.02
CA THR A 44 -5.85 -16.99 -34.13
C THR A 44 -4.51 -16.50 -33.60
N THR A 45 -3.59 -16.19 -34.53
CA THR A 45 -2.37 -15.44 -34.27
C THR A 45 -2.72 -14.11 -33.61
N LEU A 46 -2.27 -13.92 -32.37
CA LEU A 46 -2.14 -12.59 -31.77
C LEU A 46 -0.88 -11.96 -32.36
N ASP A 47 -1.04 -10.91 -33.14
CA ASP A 47 0.05 -10.07 -33.67
C ASP A 47 0.83 -9.43 -32.51
N VAL A 48 2.06 -9.91 -32.28
CA VAL A 48 3.01 -9.39 -31.28
C VAL A 48 4.11 -8.56 -31.96
N ASP A 49 3.78 -7.79 -33.00
CA ASP A 49 4.79 -6.96 -33.70
C ASP A 49 4.25 -5.63 -34.24
N ALA A 50 3.28 -5.00 -33.55
CA ALA A 50 2.77 -3.67 -33.91
C ALA A 50 3.57 -2.48 -33.36
N ASP A 51 4.61 -2.70 -32.53
CA ASP A 51 5.42 -1.61 -31.93
C ASP A 51 6.85 -1.50 -32.47
N ARG A 52 7.21 -2.25 -33.52
CA ARG A 52 8.51 -2.10 -34.18
C ARG A 52 8.44 -1.05 -35.28
N MET A 53 8.65 0.21 -34.91
CA MET A 53 8.95 1.28 -35.89
C MET A 53 10.21 0.90 -36.70
N PRO A 54 10.15 0.87 -38.04
CA PRO A 54 11.32 0.57 -38.86
C PRO A 54 12.32 1.73 -38.80
N LEU A 55 13.61 1.42 -38.63
CA LEU A 55 14.71 2.40 -38.56
C LEU A 55 14.90 3.23 -39.84
N SER A 56 14.16 2.95 -40.91
CA SER A 56 14.13 3.77 -42.14
C SER A 56 13.53 5.16 -41.92
N ILE A 57 12.71 5.36 -40.87
CA ILE A 57 12.16 6.67 -40.50
C ILE A 57 13.22 7.58 -39.85
N LEU A 58 14.35 7.03 -39.40
CA LEU A 58 15.39 7.76 -38.67
C LEU A 58 16.52 8.31 -39.57
N LEU A 59 16.44 8.09 -40.88
CA LEU A 59 17.54 8.36 -41.82
C LEU A 59 17.13 9.12 -43.09
N GLU A 60 15.95 9.72 -43.13
CA GLU A 60 15.60 10.64 -44.23
C GLU A 60 15.98 12.09 -43.86
N PRO A 61 16.99 12.68 -44.53
CA PRO A 61 17.35 14.08 -44.32
C PRO A 61 16.23 14.98 -44.87
N PRO A 62 15.80 16.01 -44.14
CA PRO A 62 14.70 16.87 -44.59
C PRO A 62 15.07 17.64 -45.86
N ALA A 63 14.23 17.53 -46.88
CA ALA A 63 14.29 18.31 -48.11
C ALA A 63 14.15 19.82 -47.82
N ALA A 64 14.98 20.62 -48.50
CA ALA A 64 15.05 22.07 -48.33
C ALA A 64 13.79 22.79 -48.86
N PRO A 65 13.34 23.89 -48.22
CA PRO A 65 12.13 24.61 -48.62
C PRO A 65 12.37 25.62 -49.76
N PHE A 66 11.44 25.65 -50.72
CA PHE A 66 11.30 26.66 -51.77
C PHE A 66 10.33 27.77 -51.33
N THR A 67 10.74 29.04 -51.45
CA THR A 67 9.98 30.26 -51.09
C THR A 67 9.28 30.88 -52.31
N ARG A 68 8.11 31.50 -52.11
CA ARG A 68 7.54 32.55 -52.99
C ARG A 68 6.72 33.56 -52.18
N GLU A 69 6.92 34.86 -52.42
CA GLU A 69 6.16 36.02 -51.89
C GLU A 69 5.67 36.95 -53.02
N GLY A 70 4.67 37.79 -52.68
CA GLY A 70 4.19 39.02 -53.34
C GLY A 70 2.74 39.31 -52.89
N THR A 71 2.34 40.47 -52.33
CA THR A 71 2.69 41.88 -52.65
C THR A 71 2.49 42.90 -51.49
N GLU A 72 3.43 43.86 -51.42
CA GLU A 72 3.38 45.34 -51.27
C GLU A 72 2.80 46.09 -50.04
N GLN A 73 3.69 46.77 -49.28
CA GLN A 73 3.68 48.23 -48.98
C GLN A 73 5.04 48.70 -48.41
N GLU A 74 5.36 49.99 -48.55
CA GLU A 74 6.66 50.58 -48.89
C GLU A 74 7.30 51.43 -47.75
N GLN A 75 8.63 51.35 -47.50
CA GLN A 75 9.54 52.48 -47.14
C GLN A 75 11.00 52.09 -46.76
N GLN A 76 11.95 52.60 -47.57
CA GLN A 76 13.31 53.13 -47.31
C GLN A 76 14.51 52.26 -46.79
N HIS A 77 15.47 52.05 -47.72
CA HIS A 77 16.96 52.16 -47.64
C HIS A 77 17.82 51.32 -46.65
N GLN A 78 18.63 50.38 -47.18
CA GLN A 78 20.11 50.40 -47.32
C GLN A 78 20.71 48.95 -47.43
N GLU A 79 21.87 48.78 -48.07
CA GLU A 79 22.37 47.63 -48.88
C GLU A 79 22.73 46.24 -48.22
N LEU A 80 22.32 45.13 -48.90
CA LEU A 80 23.02 43.82 -49.21
C LEU A 80 23.25 42.70 -48.10
N PRO A 81 23.34 41.36 -48.41
CA PRO A 81 22.36 40.28 -48.06
C PRO A 81 22.92 39.06 -47.23
N PRO A 82 22.28 37.85 -47.14
CA PRO A 82 20.95 37.46 -46.58
C PRO A 82 20.98 36.23 -45.61
N ASN A 83 19.99 36.03 -44.70
CA ASN A 83 19.40 34.70 -44.37
C ASN A 83 18.12 34.77 -43.47
N THR A 84 17.39 33.66 -43.42
CA THR A 84 15.93 33.46 -43.36
C THR A 84 15.39 33.04 -41.97
N THR A 85 14.09 33.31 -41.64
CA THR A 85 13.02 32.38 -41.11
C THR A 85 11.95 33.10 -40.24
N PRO A 86 10.62 32.90 -40.48
CA PRO A 86 9.57 33.16 -39.48
C PRO A 86 8.88 31.88 -38.94
N SER A 87 8.39 31.99 -37.71
CA SER A 87 7.77 30.99 -36.82
C SER A 87 6.30 30.61 -37.17
N ARG A 88 5.92 29.33 -36.97
CA ARG A 88 4.54 28.79 -37.05
C ARG A 88 3.94 28.54 -35.64
N PRO A 89 2.61 28.73 -35.43
CA PRO A 89 1.95 28.62 -34.13
C PRO A 89 1.79 27.19 -33.60
N SER A 90 1.78 27.10 -32.26
CA SER A 90 1.59 25.90 -31.44
C SER A 90 0.13 25.41 -31.46
N SER A 91 -0.07 24.14 -31.83
CA SER A 91 -1.36 23.45 -31.77
C SER A 91 -1.47 22.56 -30.52
N ARG A 92 -2.58 22.77 -29.80
CA ARG A 92 -3.43 21.73 -29.19
C ARG A 92 -2.75 20.77 -28.20
N VAL A 93 -2.78 21.16 -26.92
CA VAL A 93 -2.68 20.21 -25.80
C VAL A 93 -4.09 19.72 -25.46
N THR A 94 -4.39 18.45 -25.75
CA THR A 94 -5.55 17.75 -25.21
C THR A 94 -5.30 17.43 -23.73
N SER A 95 -5.82 18.28 -22.85
CA SER A 95 -5.84 18.11 -21.40
C SER A 95 -6.84 17.02 -20.98
N THR A 96 -6.38 15.77 -20.89
CA THR A 96 -7.12 14.67 -20.24
C THR A 96 -6.73 14.45 -18.77
N ALA A 97 -5.92 15.35 -18.20
CA ALA A 97 -5.49 15.31 -16.79
C ALA A 97 -6.56 15.76 -15.77
N SER A 98 -7.74 16.21 -16.21
CA SER A 98 -8.72 16.89 -15.34
C SER A 98 -9.81 15.96 -14.75
N ARG A 99 -9.64 14.63 -14.80
CA ARG A 99 -10.59 13.66 -14.22
C ARG A 99 -10.06 12.93 -12.98
N ALA A 100 -8.94 13.36 -12.41
CA ALA A 100 -8.57 12.96 -11.06
C ALA A 100 -9.54 13.64 -10.08
N ALA A 101 -10.70 13.00 -9.91
CA ALA A 101 -11.78 13.46 -9.07
C ALA A 101 -11.25 13.88 -7.69
N THR A 102 -11.60 15.11 -7.32
CA THR A 102 -11.62 15.74 -6.00
C THR A 102 -12.37 14.89 -4.97
N ARG A 103 -11.92 13.66 -4.72
CA ARG A 103 -12.40 12.85 -3.60
C ARG A 103 -11.55 13.20 -2.40
N SER A 104 -12.18 13.87 -1.43
CA SER A 104 -11.60 14.08 -0.10
C SER A 104 -11.10 12.73 0.43
N SER A 105 -9.86 12.71 0.90
CA SER A 105 -9.28 11.49 1.46
C SER A 105 -10.05 11.11 2.72
N PRO A 106 -10.41 9.82 2.92
CA PRO A 106 -11.13 9.35 4.11
C PRO A 106 -10.24 9.30 5.37
N ILE A 107 -9.08 9.94 5.33
CA ILE A 107 -8.07 9.95 6.38
C ILE A 107 -8.07 11.34 7.02
N THR A 108 -8.31 11.40 8.33
CA THR A 108 -8.24 12.64 9.10
C THR A 108 -6.80 12.92 9.51
N GLN A 109 -6.27 14.10 9.18
CA GLN A 109 -4.96 14.52 9.66
C GLN A 109 -5.10 15.07 11.09
N LEU A 110 -4.14 14.73 11.95
CA LEU A 110 -4.04 15.23 13.31
C LEU A 110 -2.78 16.07 13.45
N PHE A 111 -2.91 17.24 14.07
CA PHE A 111 -1.79 18.18 14.25
C PHE A 111 -1.52 18.49 15.72
N SER A 112 -2.39 18.07 16.64
CA SER A 112 -2.26 18.36 18.07
C SER A 112 -2.87 17.27 18.96
N ILE A 113 -2.55 17.34 20.26
CA ILE A 113 -3.21 16.54 21.29
C ILE A 113 -4.72 16.84 21.35
N GLN A 114 -5.13 18.08 21.09
CA GLN A 114 -6.55 18.45 21.06
C GLN A 114 -7.29 17.73 19.92
N ASP A 115 -6.68 17.65 18.72
CA ASP A 115 -7.26 16.90 17.61
C ASP A 115 -7.38 15.41 17.94
N TYR A 116 -6.35 14.86 18.61
CA TYR A 116 -6.38 13.48 19.10
C TYR A 116 -7.56 13.26 20.06
N ASN A 117 -7.71 14.13 21.07
CA ASN A 117 -8.82 14.03 22.03
C ASN A 117 -10.18 14.12 21.34
N LYS A 118 -10.34 15.07 20.42
CA LYS A 118 -11.58 15.29 19.66
C LYS A 118 -11.93 14.11 18.77
N HIS A 119 -10.95 13.51 18.10
CA HIS A 119 -11.21 12.52 17.07
C HIS A 119 -11.06 11.07 17.49
N VAL A 120 -10.35 10.81 18.59
CA VAL A 120 -10.03 9.47 19.10
C VAL A 120 -10.71 9.24 20.44
N LEU A 121 -10.46 10.08 21.45
CA LEU A 121 -11.01 9.86 22.80
C LEU A 121 -12.52 10.11 22.86
N ASN A 122 -12.99 11.17 22.20
CA ASN A 122 -14.42 11.53 22.14
C ASN A 122 -15.14 10.84 20.96
N SER A 123 -14.62 9.71 20.47
CA SER A 123 -15.23 8.96 19.37
C SER A 123 -16.40 8.09 19.85
N SER A 124 -17.16 7.52 18.91
CA SER A 124 -18.29 6.66 19.27
C SER A 124 -17.79 5.39 19.99
N PRO A 125 -18.56 4.78 20.91
CA PRO A 125 -18.09 3.64 21.70
C PRO A 125 -17.59 2.46 20.84
N ASN A 126 -18.30 2.12 19.77
CA ASN A 126 -17.97 1.01 18.86
C ASN A 126 -17.10 1.43 17.66
N GLN A 127 -16.40 2.55 17.80
CA GLN A 127 -15.54 3.09 16.76
C GLN A 127 -14.09 2.68 16.98
N LEU A 128 -13.54 1.97 15.99
CA LEU A 128 -12.13 1.63 15.97
C LEU A 128 -11.34 2.76 15.31
N CYS A 129 -10.48 3.43 16.06
CA CYS A 129 -9.60 4.47 15.55
C CYS A 129 -8.20 3.90 15.31
N ILE A 130 -7.65 4.13 14.12
CA ILE A 130 -6.29 3.74 13.77
C ILE A 130 -5.52 4.98 13.35
N ILE A 131 -4.54 5.38 14.16
CA ILE A 131 -3.66 6.51 13.91
C ILE A 131 -2.35 6.00 13.29
N ARG A 132 -1.96 6.55 12.14
CA ARG A 132 -0.66 6.29 11.52
C ARG A 132 0.29 7.47 11.74
N PHE A 133 1.43 7.19 12.36
CA PHE A 133 2.57 8.09 12.45
C PHE A 133 3.52 7.83 11.28
N HIS A 134 3.82 8.86 10.50
CA HIS A 134 4.73 8.78 9.35
C HIS A 134 5.64 10.00 9.28
N ALA A 135 6.70 9.93 8.50
CA ALA A 135 7.62 11.05 8.30
C ALA A 135 8.06 11.18 6.83
N PRO A 136 8.33 12.41 6.34
CA PRO A 136 8.72 12.65 4.95
C PRO A 136 10.09 12.06 4.60
N TRP A 137 11.00 11.99 5.56
CA TRP A 137 12.34 11.41 5.40
C TRP A 137 12.33 9.87 5.40
N CYS A 138 11.23 9.23 5.83
CA CYS A 138 11.16 7.77 5.93
C CYS A 138 10.79 7.13 4.58
N GLN A 139 11.73 6.36 4.00
CA GLN A 139 11.52 5.65 2.74
C GLN A 139 10.38 4.62 2.82
N VAL A 140 10.30 3.86 3.92
CA VAL A 140 9.22 2.88 4.11
C VAL A 140 7.85 3.57 4.12
N CYS A 141 7.72 4.71 4.81
CA CYS A 141 6.49 5.51 4.81
C CYS A 141 6.03 5.89 3.41
N ARG A 142 6.95 6.33 2.55
CA ARG A 142 6.64 6.69 1.16
C ARG A 142 6.10 5.48 0.38
N THR A 143 6.76 4.33 0.51
CA THR A 143 6.32 3.11 -0.21
C THR A 143 4.99 2.53 0.29
N THR A 144 4.65 2.73 1.56
CA THR A 144 3.42 2.21 2.16
C THR A 144 2.24 3.18 2.08
N ASN A 145 2.47 4.45 1.73
CA ASN A 145 1.42 5.47 1.74
C ASN A 145 0.23 5.12 0.85
N VAL A 146 0.50 4.72 -0.39
CA VAL A 146 -0.55 4.35 -1.34
C VAL A 146 -1.35 3.13 -0.85
N SER A 147 -0.69 2.17 -0.20
CA SER A 147 -1.37 1.00 0.37
C SER A 147 -2.26 1.38 1.55
N TRP A 148 -1.80 2.32 2.39
CA TRP A 148 -2.56 2.86 3.51
C TRP A 148 -3.82 3.58 3.05
N GLU A 149 -3.70 4.50 2.08
CA GLU A 149 -4.84 5.25 1.52
C GLU A 149 -5.87 4.33 0.86
N ARG A 150 -5.42 3.33 0.09
CA ARG A 150 -6.30 2.34 -0.53
C ARG A 150 -7.01 1.48 0.51
N MET A 151 -6.31 1.07 1.57
CA MET A 151 -6.90 0.32 2.67
C MET A 151 -7.97 1.17 3.37
N ALA A 152 -7.64 2.39 3.80
CA ALA A 152 -8.59 3.30 4.43
C ALA A 152 -9.84 3.51 3.56
N SER A 153 -9.65 3.77 2.27
CA SER A 153 -10.74 3.97 1.32
C SER A 153 -11.62 2.74 1.12
N LYS A 154 -11.08 1.53 1.27
CA LYS A 154 -11.87 0.29 1.18
C LYS A 154 -12.63 0.06 2.49
N ILE A 155 -11.95 0.12 3.62
CA ILE A 155 -12.52 -0.19 4.94
C ILE A 155 -13.62 0.80 5.32
N VAL A 156 -13.43 2.10 5.06
CA VAL A 156 -14.45 3.12 5.37
C VAL A 156 -15.76 2.87 4.62
N LYS A 157 -15.71 2.28 3.42
CA LYS A 157 -16.92 1.89 2.66
C LYS A 157 -17.63 0.66 3.22
N MET A 158 -16.95 -0.13 4.04
CA MET A 158 -17.48 -1.32 4.70
C MET A 158 -18.02 -1.00 6.11
N ASN A 159 -17.87 0.25 6.58
CA ASN A 159 -18.44 0.69 7.84
C ASN A 159 -19.96 0.48 7.85
N SER A 160 -20.47 0.00 8.97
CA SER A 160 -21.88 -0.31 9.19
C SER A 160 -22.38 0.38 10.46
N SER A 161 -23.69 0.29 10.73
CA SER A 161 -24.31 0.92 11.90
C SER A 161 -23.74 0.41 13.23
N ASN A 162 -23.29 -0.86 13.26
CA ASN A 162 -22.81 -1.51 14.48
C ASN A 162 -21.31 -1.28 14.74
N ARG A 163 -20.51 -1.21 13.68
CA ARG A 163 -19.05 -1.07 13.75
C ARG A 163 -18.56 -0.14 12.66
N ASN A 164 -17.69 0.77 13.04
CA ASN A 164 -17.01 1.63 12.10
C ASN A 164 -15.52 1.72 12.42
N VAL A 165 -14.72 1.93 11.38
CA VAL A 165 -13.28 2.15 11.49
C VAL A 165 -12.98 3.54 10.95
N LYS A 166 -12.18 4.29 11.69
CA LYS A 166 -11.69 5.62 11.32
C LYS A 166 -10.17 5.62 11.19
N PHE A 167 -9.70 6.21 10.11
CA PHE A 167 -8.29 6.31 9.80
C PHE A 167 -7.80 7.72 10.06
N LEU A 168 -6.72 7.83 10.81
CA LEU A 168 -6.08 9.09 11.16
C LEU A 168 -4.60 9.03 10.80
N SER A 169 -4.01 10.18 10.54
CA SER A 169 -2.61 10.30 10.14
C SER A 169 -1.96 11.47 10.84
N VAL A 170 -0.71 11.28 11.24
CA VAL A 170 0.14 12.27 11.91
C VAL A 170 1.47 12.31 11.17
N SER A 171 1.88 13.50 10.74
CA SER A 171 3.15 13.74 10.07
C SER A 171 4.22 14.23 11.05
N LEU A 172 5.26 13.43 11.26
CA LEU A 172 6.43 13.76 12.07
C LEU A 172 7.49 14.42 11.20
N ASP A 173 7.30 15.70 10.92
CA ASP A 173 8.21 16.54 10.14
C ASP A 173 9.19 17.34 11.00
N GLY A 174 9.01 17.35 12.32
CA GLY A 174 9.85 18.08 13.28
C GLY A 174 9.62 19.59 13.28
N LYS A 175 8.53 20.06 12.65
CA LYS A 175 8.19 21.48 12.57
C LYS A 175 7.13 21.90 13.58
N ASN A 176 6.22 20.98 13.89
CA ASN A 176 5.08 21.23 14.77
C ASN A 176 5.40 20.68 16.17
N GLU A 177 5.51 21.56 17.16
CA GLU A 177 5.78 21.19 18.56
C GLU A 177 4.63 20.38 19.16
N ASP A 178 3.36 20.75 18.86
CA ASP A 178 2.16 20.01 19.31
C ASP A 178 2.16 18.53 18.87
N VAL A 179 2.70 18.26 17.67
CA VAL A 179 2.84 16.90 17.14
C VAL A 179 3.95 16.14 17.86
N ALA A 180 5.02 16.83 18.28
CA ALA A 180 6.10 16.25 19.06
C ALA A 180 5.61 15.85 20.46
N GLU A 181 4.80 16.69 21.11
CA GLU A 181 4.17 16.34 22.39
C GLU A 181 3.22 15.14 22.25
N LEU A 182 2.41 15.10 21.18
CA LEU A 182 1.52 13.96 20.89
C LEU A 182 2.32 12.66 20.67
N LYS A 183 3.44 12.74 19.93
CA LYS A 183 4.36 11.62 19.72
C LYS A 183 4.89 11.09 21.04
N ASP A 184 5.28 11.97 21.95
CA ASP A 184 5.88 11.62 23.23
C ASP A 184 4.84 11.06 24.21
N MET A 185 3.64 11.66 24.27
CA MET A 185 2.50 11.16 25.04
C MET A 185 2.12 9.72 24.66
N LEU A 186 2.21 9.37 23.37
CA LEU A 186 1.90 8.03 22.86
C LEU A 186 3.13 7.11 22.77
N ASN A 187 4.29 7.56 23.28
CA ASN A 187 5.57 6.85 23.26
C ASN A 187 5.91 6.28 21.87
N ILE A 188 5.81 7.10 20.83
CA ILE A 188 6.11 6.69 19.45
C ILE A 188 7.63 6.80 19.21
N GLU A 189 8.30 5.66 19.26
CA GLU A 189 9.76 5.56 19.08
C GLU A 189 10.20 5.65 17.62
N GLY A 190 9.34 5.27 16.66
CA GLY A 190 9.73 5.19 15.26
C GLY A 190 8.55 5.20 14.28
N VAL A 191 8.90 5.25 12.99
CA VAL A 191 7.93 5.29 11.87
C VAL A 191 8.32 4.32 10.75
N PRO A 192 7.35 3.73 10.02
CA PRO A 192 5.90 3.92 10.17
C PRO A 192 5.31 3.08 11.33
N GLN A 193 4.63 3.75 12.25
CA GLN A 193 3.98 3.12 13.39
C GLN A 193 2.49 3.47 13.43
N GLY A 194 1.68 2.48 13.75
CA GLY A 194 0.25 2.59 13.95
C GLY A 194 -0.07 2.53 15.44
N VAL A 195 -1.13 3.22 15.84
CA VAL A 195 -1.74 3.11 17.16
C VAL A 195 -3.21 2.81 16.97
N ILE A 196 -3.70 1.76 17.64
CA ILE A 196 -5.10 1.36 17.61
C ILE A 196 -5.77 1.74 18.92
N HIS A 197 -6.99 2.26 18.80
CA HIS A 197 -7.83 2.67 19.90
C HIS A 197 -9.26 2.16 19.70
N HIS A 198 -9.83 1.54 20.72
CA HIS A 198 -11.23 1.11 20.78
C HIS A 198 -11.77 1.34 22.19
N ALA A 199 -12.68 2.31 22.32
CA ALA A 199 -13.17 2.79 23.62
C ALA A 199 -13.95 1.71 24.38
N SER A 200 -14.92 1.03 23.73
CA SER A 200 -15.75 0.01 24.38
C SER A 200 -14.96 -1.20 24.90
N ASP A 201 -13.85 -1.56 24.25
CA ASP A 201 -13.08 -2.75 24.60
C ASP A 201 -11.92 -2.50 25.54
N GLY A 202 -11.65 -1.24 25.88
CA GLY A 202 -10.49 -0.91 26.69
C GLY A 202 -9.16 -1.00 25.93
N VAL A 203 -9.19 -1.00 24.58
CA VAL A 203 -7.95 -1.03 23.79
C VAL A 203 -7.47 0.40 23.61
N PHE A 204 -6.43 0.78 24.35
CA PHE A 204 -5.87 2.12 24.31
C PHE A 204 -4.37 2.06 24.01
N GLY A 205 -3.94 2.70 22.93
CA GLY A 205 -2.51 2.84 22.66
C GLY A 205 -1.84 1.61 22.06
N GLN A 206 -2.59 0.62 21.56
CA GLN A 206 -2.00 -0.60 21.03
C GLN A 206 -1.16 -0.30 19.78
N LYS A 207 0.15 -0.51 19.88
CA LYS A 207 1.11 -0.19 18.81
C LYS A 207 1.10 -1.29 17.76
N VAL A 208 1.07 -0.91 16.50
CA VAL A 208 1.13 -1.82 15.35
C VAL A 208 2.18 -1.34 14.37
N ASN A 209 3.10 -2.21 13.96
CA ASN A 209 4.09 -1.85 12.96
C ASN A 209 3.46 -1.81 11.55
N LEU A 210 3.59 -0.70 10.82
CA LEU A 210 2.92 -0.49 9.53
C LEU A 210 3.81 -0.76 8.30
N ASN A 211 4.64 -1.79 8.36
CA ASN A 211 5.37 -2.31 7.22
C ASN A 211 4.44 -2.95 6.16
N ARG A 212 4.93 -3.10 4.92
CA ARG A 212 4.14 -3.62 3.78
C ARG A 212 3.43 -4.95 4.08
N LYS A 213 4.10 -5.89 4.76
CA LYS A 213 3.52 -7.19 5.14
C LYS A 213 2.41 -7.03 6.17
N ASN A 214 2.68 -6.25 7.22
CA ASN A 214 1.75 -6.03 8.31
C ASN A 214 0.51 -5.25 7.87
N LEU A 215 0.63 -4.31 6.93
CA LEU A 215 -0.52 -3.64 6.32
C LEU A 215 -1.47 -4.63 5.63
N GLY A 216 -0.92 -5.66 4.97
CA GLY A 216 -1.73 -6.72 4.37
C GLY A 216 -2.47 -7.56 5.41
N VAL A 217 -1.83 -7.86 6.55
CA VAL A 217 -2.43 -8.59 7.67
C VAL A 217 -3.51 -7.74 8.34
N LEU A 218 -3.18 -6.49 8.69
CA LEU A 218 -4.09 -5.53 9.29
C LEU A 218 -5.33 -5.34 8.42
N LYS A 219 -5.16 -5.19 7.10
CA LYS A 219 -6.30 -5.09 6.17
C LYS A 219 -7.27 -6.26 6.31
N LYS A 220 -6.77 -7.50 6.31
CA LYS A 220 -7.61 -8.70 6.43
C LYS A 220 -8.30 -8.75 7.80
N GLN A 221 -7.59 -8.36 8.86
CA GLN A 221 -8.16 -8.28 10.20
C GLN A 221 -9.29 -7.25 10.28
N LEU A 222 -9.12 -6.07 9.67
CA LEU A 222 -10.16 -5.03 9.64
C LEU A 222 -11.36 -5.44 8.79
N GLU A 223 -11.13 -6.13 7.66
CA GLU A 223 -12.22 -6.71 6.85
C GLU A 223 -13.00 -7.75 7.68
N SER A 224 -12.30 -8.60 8.44
CA SER A 224 -12.92 -9.57 9.34
C SER A 224 -13.70 -8.91 10.48
N TYR A 225 -13.14 -7.86 11.09
CA TYR A 225 -13.77 -7.06 12.16
C TYR A 225 -15.10 -6.46 11.71
N LEU A 226 -15.17 -5.97 10.47
CA LEU A 226 -16.40 -5.36 9.93
C LEU A 226 -17.43 -6.38 9.43
N THR A 227 -17.02 -7.61 9.09
CA THR A 227 -17.91 -8.58 8.43
C THR A 227 -18.61 -9.55 9.40
N ASN A 228 -17.97 -9.93 10.50
CA ASN A 228 -18.53 -10.91 11.44
C ASN A 228 -18.14 -10.60 12.90
N ASP A 229 -19.03 -10.90 13.82
CA ASP A 229 -18.88 -10.66 15.26
C ASP A 229 -17.73 -11.48 15.86
N MET A 230 -17.65 -12.78 15.55
CA MET A 230 -16.49 -13.60 15.97
C MET A 230 -15.15 -13.05 15.44
N GLY A 231 -15.17 -12.46 14.24
CA GLY A 231 -14.00 -11.83 13.66
C GLY A 231 -13.57 -10.59 14.42
N ALA A 232 -14.54 -9.81 14.91
CA ALA A 232 -14.28 -8.65 15.74
C ALA A 232 -13.71 -9.04 17.10
N ASP A 233 -14.34 -10.01 17.77
CA ASP A 233 -13.89 -10.49 19.09
C ASP A 233 -12.47 -11.04 19.03
N MET A 234 -12.15 -11.86 18.01
CA MET A 234 -10.81 -12.39 17.82
C MET A 234 -9.76 -11.31 17.55
N PHE A 235 -10.12 -10.29 16.74
CA PHE A 235 -9.23 -9.18 16.48
C PHE A 235 -8.94 -8.37 17.75
N LEU A 236 -9.99 -8.00 18.49
CA LEU A 236 -9.87 -7.21 19.72
C LEU A 236 -9.14 -7.99 20.82
N TYR A 237 -9.41 -9.29 20.95
CA TYR A 237 -8.67 -10.16 21.87
C TYR A 237 -7.17 -10.21 21.52
N GLY A 238 -6.85 -10.31 20.23
CA GLY A 238 -5.47 -10.25 19.76
C GLY A 238 -4.75 -8.96 20.17
N LEU A 239 -5.44 -7.82 20.07
CA LEU A 239 -4.89 -6.52 20.48
C LEU A 239 -4.61 -6.44 21.98
N LYS A 240 -5.49 -6.99 22.83
CA LYS A 240 -5.32 -6.96 24.30
C LYS A 240 -4.22 -7.88 24.80
N LYS A 241 -3.89 -8.95 24.06
CA LYS A 241 -2.85 -9.91 24.46
C LYS A 241 -1.43 -9.37 24.28
N GLU A 242 -1.26 -8.42 23.37
CA GLU A 242 0.03 -7.80 23.07
C GLU A 242 0.37 -6.61 23.99
N THR A 243 -0.53 -6.25 24.90
CA THR A 243 -0.36 -5.18 25.91
C THR A 243 0.18 -5.75 27.22
#